data_AF-A0A378JG09-F1
#
_entry.id   AF-A0A378JG09-F1
#
_cell.length_a   1.000
_cell.length_b   1.000
_cell.length_c   1.000
_cell.angle_alpha   90.00
_cell.angle_beta   90.00
_cell.angle_gamma   90.00
#
_symmetry.space_group_name_H-M   'P 1'
#
loop_
_entity.id
_entity.type
_entity.pdbx_description
1 polymer ?
#
loop_
_entity_poly.entity_id
_entity_poly.type
_entity_poly.pdbx_seq_one_letter_code
_entity_poly.pdbx_strand_id
1 'polypeptide(L)'
;MNNRLVARTDMFVNALNYARNTALGESINVVVCPFGIAQSTTCGGNWSNGWIVITQPSVGASTLLQSQQLLPSDPVLSSNVVSIVFDRHGLTTTPGNFKFCDSRGGTFARSVEVLATGFVQSSVTPGQAVWDNSALTCP
;
A
#
# COMPACT_ATOMS: atom_id res chain seq x y z
N MET A 1 5.18 18.53 8.31
CA MET A 1 4.02 17.71 7.87
C MET A 1 4.13 17.29 6.40
N ASN A 2 4.34 18.21 5.44
CA ASN A 2 4.52 17.83 4.02
C ASN A 2 5.59 16.76 3.77
N ASN A 3 6.80 16.94 4.31
CA ASN A 3 7.89 15.98 4.09
C ASN A 3 7.56 14.59 4.63
N ARG A 4 6.83 14.51 5.74
CA ARG A 4 6.41 13.21 6.32
C ARG A 4 5.33 12.56 5.46
N LEU A 5 4.33 13.32 5.01
CA LEU A 5 3.28 12.80 4.13
C LEU A 5 3.85 12.23 2.83
N VAL A 6 4.76 12.99 2.20
CA VAL A 6 5.48 12.55 1.00
C VAL A 6 6.30 11.31 1.31
N ALA A 7 7.14 11.33 2.35
CA ALA A 7 7.97 10.19 2.70
C ALA A 7 7.17 8.91 2.97
N ARG A 8 6.03 8.97 3.68
CA ARG A 8 5.19 7.78 3.93
C ARG A 8 4.50 7.28 2.65
N THR A 9 4.08 8.19 1.78
CA THR A 9 3.52 7.84 0.47
C THR A 9 4.57 7.12 -0.38
N ASP A 10 5.78 7.68 -0.46
CA ASP A 10 6.89 7.11 -1.25
C ASP A 10 7.32 5.76 -0.70
N MET A 11 7.41 5.60 0.63
CA MET A 11 7.68 4.31 1.27
C MET A 11 6.65 3.24 0.89
N PHE A 12 5.38 3.62 0.79
CA PHE A 12 4.31 2.70 0.43
C PHE A 12 4.34 2.33 -1.07
N VAL A 13 4.56 3.31 -1.95
CA VAL A 13 4.77 3.07 -3.38
C VAL A 13 5.97 2.14 -3.60
N ASN A 14 7.06 2.34 -2.85
CA ASN A 14 8.23 1.46 -2.92
C ASN A 14 7.90 0.05 -2.42
N ALA A 15 7.12 -0.10 -1.35
CA ALA A 15 6.70 -1.42 -0.85
C ALA A 15 5.82 -2.18 -1.85
N LEU A 16 4.90 -1.50 -2.55
CA LEU A 16 4.08 -2.09 -3.61
C LEU A 16 4.95 -2.56 -4.79
N ASN A 17 5.88 -1.72 -5.25
CA ASN A 17 6.79 -2.09 -6.33
C ASN A 17 7.75 -3.21 -5.93
N TYR A 18 8.24 -3.20 -4.68
CA TYR A 18 9.04 -4.28 -4.12
C TYR A 18 8.26 -5.59 -4.13
N ALA A 19 7.02 -5.59 -3.63
CA ALA A 19 6.17 -6.78 -3.62
C ALA A 19 5.96 -7.36 -5.04
N ARG A 20 5.67 -6.51 -6.01
CA ARG A 20 5.53 -6.91 -7.42
C ARG A 20 6.81 -7.52 -7.98
N ASN A 21 7.96 -6.88 -7.74
CA ASN A 21 9.25 -7.36 -8.21
C ASN A 21 9.64 -8.68 -7.56
N THR A 22 9.34 -8.87 -6.26
CA THR A 22 9.56 -10.15 -5.59
C THR A 22 8.65 -11.24 -6.17
N ALA A 23 7.38 -10.94 -6.45
CA ALA A 23 6.47 -11.90 -7.06
C ALA A 23 6.98 -12.38 -8.44
N LEU A 24 7.52 -11.46 -9.25
CA LEU A 24 8.17 -11.77 -10.52
C LEU A 24 9.47 -12.56 -10.35
N GLY A 25 10.36 -12.11 -9.46
CA GLY A 25 11.69 -12.68 -9.29
C GLY A 25 11.68 -14.07 -8.67
N GLU A 26 10.77 -14.31 -7.73
CA GLU A 26 10.63 -15.61 -7.06
C GLU A 26 9.54 -16.48 -7.71
N SER A 27 8.78 -15.93 -8.66
CA SER A 27 7.70 -16.62 -9.35
C SER A 27 6.64 -17.22 -8.39
N ILE A 28 6.31 -16.48 -7.34
CA ILE A 28 5.29 -16.81 -6.33
C ILE A 28 4.35 -15.61 -6.13
N ASN A 29 3.23 -15.81 -5.42
CA ASN A 29 2.39 -14.68 -5.05
C ASN A 29 3.01 -13.91 -3.88
N VAL A 30 2.87 -12.59 -3.88
CA VAL A 30 3.31 -11.70 -2.80
C VAL A 30 2.17 -10.76 -2.45
N VAL A 31 1.93 -10.56 -1.16
CA VAL A 31 0.81 -9.80 -0.64
C VAL A 31 1.30 -8.57 0.11
N VAL A 32 0.66 -7.43 -0.16
CA VAL A 32 0.73 -6.21 0.65
C VAL A 32 -0.60 -6.04 1.37
N CYS A 33 -0.56 -6.00 2.70
CA CYS A 33 -1.78 -5.92 3.51
C CYS A 33 -1.52 -5.13 4.81
N PRO A 34 -2.58 -4.76 5.56
CA PRO A 34 -2.42 -3.96 6.77
C PRO A 34 -1.48 -4.59 7.79
N PHE A 35 -0.73 -3.74 8.49
CA PHE A 35 0.07 -4.16 9.63
C PHE A 35 -0.85 -4.58 10.79
N GLY A 36 -0.71 -5.82 11.24
CA GLY A 36 -1.39 -6.33 12.42
C GLY A 36 -0.52 -6.20 13.68
N ILE A 37 0.54 -7.00 13.73
CA ILE A 37 1.50 -7.05 14.84
C ILE A 37 2.92 -7.23 14.30
N ALA A 38 3.91 -6.79 15.08
CA ALA A 38 5.32 -6.88 14.71
C ALA A 38 5.75 -8.33 14.44
N GLN A 39 6.59 -8.52 13.42
CA GLN A 39 7.16 -9.82 13.01
C GLN A 39 6.13 -10.90 12.65
N SER A 40 4.91 -10.50 12.28
CA SER A 40 3.85 -11.41 11.84
C SER A 40 3.77 -11.50 10.32
N THR A 41 3.35 -12.66 9.84
CA THR A 41 2.96 -12.90 8.44
C THR A 41 1.44 -12.83 8.25
N THR A 42 0.69 -12.52 9.30
CA THR A 42 -0.76 -12.39 9.25
C THR A 42 -1.15 -10.95 8.98
N CYS A 43 -2.01 -10.75 7.98
CA CYS A 43 -2.57 -9.44 7.67
C CYS A 43 -3.41 -8.91 8.84
N GLY A 44 -3.21 -7.64 9.17
CA GLY A 44 -4.09 -6.89 10.05
C GLY A 44 -5.40 -6.51 9.36
N GLY A 45 -6.24 -5.77 10.09
CA GLY A 45 -7.55 -5.32 9.58
C GLY A 45 -7.64 -3.83 9.24
N ASN A 46 -6.63 -3.01 9.53
CA ASN A 46 -6.71 -1.57 9.38
C ASN A 46 -5.40 -0.96 8.83
N TRP A 47 -5.48 -0.38 7.64
CA TRP A 47 -4.35 0.29 6.98
C TRP A 47 -3.77 1.47 7.76
N SER A 48 -4.53 2.07 8.68
CA SER A 48 -4.02 3.15 9.54
C SER A 48 -2.90 2.68 10.47
N ASN A 49 -2.77 1.37 10.69
CA ASN A 49 -1.70 0.79 11.49
C ASN A 49 -0.39 0.61 10.70
N GLY A 50 -0.44 0.80 9.38
CA GLY A 50 0.65 0.56 8.44
C GLY A 50 0.42 -0.67 7.56
N TRP A 51 1.50 -1.25 7.04
CA TRP A 51 1.44 -2.38 6.11
C TRP A 51 2.58 -3.38 6.34
N ILE A 52 2.37 -4.59 5.84
CA ILE A 52 3.41 -5.63 5.71
C ILE A 52 3.44 -6.11 4.26
N VAL A 53 4.59 -6.65 3.86
CA VAL A 53 4.79 -7.37 2.60
C VAL A 53 5.19 -8.80 2.94
N ILE A 54 4.43 -9.76 2.45
CA ILE A 54 4.62 -11.19 2.75
C ILE A 54 4.62 -12.03 1.48
N THR A 55 5.37 -13.12 1.46
CA THR A 55 5.20 -14.15 0.43
C THR A 55 3.93 -14.95 0.70
N GLN A 56 3.32 -15.47 -0.36
CA GLN A 56 2.19 -16.39 -0.29
C GLN A 56 2.37 -17.50 -1.34
N PRO A 57 3.35 -18.40 -1.14
CA PRO A 57 3.54 -19.53 -2.04
C PRO A 57 2.35 -20.49 -1.97
N SER A 58 2.12 -21.26 -3.04
CA SER A 58 1.08 -22.30 -3.05
C SER A 58 1.40 -23.48 -2.12
N VAL A 59 2.68 -23.70 -1.83
CA VAL A 59 3.19 -24.72 -0.92
C VAL A 59 4.21 -24.09 0.02
N GLY A 60 4.10 -24.38 1.31
CA GLY A 60 4.99 -23.85 2.35
C GLY A 60 4.36 -22.72 3.16
N ALA A 61 5.15 -22.16 4.07
CA ALA A 61 4.72 -21.07 4.94
C ALA A 61 5.00 -19.70 4.30
N SER A 62 4.09 -18.75 4.49
CA SER A 62 4.35 -17.34 4.20
C SER A 62 5.54 -16.83 5.00
N THR A 63 6.34 -15.97 4.38
CA THR A 63 7.47 -15.29 5.01
C THR A 63 7.26 -13.79 5.02
N LEU A 64 7.72 -13.12 6.07
CA LEU A 64 7.69 -11.66 6.16
C LEU A 64 8.88 -11.08 5.42
N LEU A 65 8.62 -10.23 4.43
CA LEU A 65 9.65 -9.57 3.63
C LEU A 65 9.91 -8.14 4.11
N GLN A 66 8.84 -7.41 4.42
CA GLN A 66 8.90 -6.03 4.90
C GLN A 66 7.77 -5.77 5.89
N SER A 67 8.03 -4.92 6.88
CA SER A 67 7.02 -4.42 7.80
C SER A 67 7.19 -2.93 8.01
N GLN A 68 6.09 -2.17 7.95
CA GLN A 68 6.04 -0.76 8.27
C GLN A 68 4.84 -0.49 9.18
N GLN A 69 5.12 -0.09 10.42
CA GLN A 69 4.11 0.43 11.33
C GLN A 69 3.93 1.94 11.11
N LEU A 70 2.70 2.42 11.14
CA LEU A 70 2.39 3.86 11.21
C LEU A 70 2.04 4.22 12.66
N LEU A 71 2.55 5.36 13.12
CA LEU A 71 2.31 5.87 14.46
C LEU A 71 1.18 6.91 14.45
N PRO A 72 0.59 7.28 15.59
CA PRO A 72 -0.48 8.29 15.64
C PRO A 72 -0.07 9.66 15.08
N SER A 73 1.23 9.95 15.05
CA SER A 73 1.73 11.19 14.43
C SER A 73 1.79 11.08 12.90
N ASP A 74 1.89 9.89 12.31
CA ASP A 74 1.97 9.69 10.87
C ASP A 74 0.64 10.03 10.16
N PRO A 75 0.67 10.26 8.83
CA PRO A 75 -0.55 10.33 8.05
C PRO A 75 -1.34 9.02 8.13
N VAL A 76 -2.66 9.14 8.14
CA VAL A 76 -3.59 8.02 8.10
C VAL A 76 -3.61 7.45 6.69
N LEU A 77 -3.18 6.20 6.55
CA LEU A 77 -3.37 5.41 5.34
C LEU A 77 -4.75 4.73 5.38
N SER A 78 -5.50 4.85 4.28
CA SER A 78 -6.79 4.18 4.09
C SER A 78 -6.91 3.63 2.67
N SER A 79 -7.78 2.65 2.46
CA SER A 79 -7.99 2.00 1.17
C SER A 79 -9.41 1.45 1.02
N ASN A 80 -9.83 1.20 -0.23
CA ASN A 80 -11.04 0.47 -0.56
C ASN A 80 -10.85 -1.07 -0.63
N VAL A 81 -9.62 -1.57 -0.47
CA VAL A 81 -9.30 -3.00 -0.48
C VAL A 81 -8.69 -3.44 0.84
N VAL A 82 -8.76 -4.73 1.13
CA VAL A 82 -8.14 -5.33 2.33
C VAL A 82 -6.70 -5.77 2.10
N SER A 83 -6.29 -5.97 0.84
CA SER A 83 -4.92 -6.33 0.45
C SER A 83 -4.70 -6.13 -1.06
N ILE A 84 -3.43 -6.02 -1.45
CA ILE A 84 -2.97 -6.16 -2.84
C ILE A 84 -2.24 -7.49 -2.95
N VAL A 85 -2.65 -8.34 -3.89
CA VAL A 85 -1.96 -9.60 -4.21
C VAL A 85 -1.33 -9.45 -5.58
N PHE A 86 0.00 -9.51 -5.66
CA PHE A 86 0.72 -9.66 -6.92
C PHE A 86 0.94 -11.13 -7.20
N ASP A 87 0.59 -11.57 -8.41
CA ASP A 87 0.85 -12.93 -8.88
C ASP A 87 2.27 -13.08 -9.46
N ARG A 88 2.64 -14.31 -9.81
CA ARG A 88 3.95 -14.63 -10.41
C ARG A 88 4.25 -13.92 -11.74
N HIS A 89 3.26 -13.28 -12.38
CA HIS A 89 3.41 -12.50 -13.60
C HIS A 89 3.42 -10.99 -13.30
N GLY A 90 3.41 -10.60 -12.03
CA GLY A 90 3.39 -9.21 -11.59
C GLY A 90 2.06 -8.51 -11.86
N LEU A 91 0.98 -9.25 -12.12
CA LEU A 91 -0.38 -8.73 -12.23
C LEU A 91 -1.04 -8.75 -10.85
N THR A 92 -2.11 -7.97 -10.65
CA THR A 92 -2.90 -8.06 -9.42
C THR A 92 -4.35 -8.43 -9.70
N THR A 93 -4.88 -9.33 -8.88
CA THR A 93 -6.30 -9.69 -8.87
C THR A 93 -7.11 -8.83 -7.92
N THR A 94 -6.44 -8.00 -7.10
CA THR A 94 -7.07 -7.09 -6.14
C THR A 94 -6.58 -5.66 -6.36
N PRO A 95 -6.84 -5.05 -7.54
CA PRO A 95 -6.50 -3.65 -7.77
C PRO A 95 -7.19 -2.75 -6.74
N GLY A 96 -6.53 -1.66 -6.36
CA GLY A 96 -6.98 -0.88 -5.21
C GLY A 96 -6.45 0.54 -5.17
N ASN A 97 -7.23 1.38 -4.50
CA ASN A 97 -6.99 2.80 -4.31
C ASN A 97 -6.65 3.07 -2.86
N PHE A 98 -5.66 3.95 -2.65
CA PHE A 98 -5.13 4.30 -1.36
C PHE A 98 -5.07 5.81 -1.21
N LYS A 99 -5.26 6.26 0.02
CA LYS A 99 -5.19 7.67 0.39
C LYS A 99 -4.38 7.82 1.66
N PHE A 100 -3.44 8.75 1.64
CA PHE A 100 -2.74 9.25 2.82
C PHE A 100 -3.29 10.62 3.19
N CYS A 101 -3.84 10.71 4.40
CA CYS A 101 -4.44 11.91 4.95
C CYS A 101 -3.70 12.39 6.19
N ASP A 102 -3.61 13.69 6.40
CA ASP A 102 -3.18 14.27 7.67
C ASP A 102 -4.16 15.37 8.11
N SER A 103 -3.89 15.97 9.28
CA SER A 103 -4.80 16.94 9.92
C SER A 103 -5.06 18.22 9.12
N ARG A 104 -4.38 18.43 7.99
CA ARG A 104 -4.60 19.59 7.11
C ARG A 104 -5.73 19.35 6.10
N GLY A 105 -6.23 18.12 6.01
CA GLY A 105 -7.40 17.75 5.21
C GLY A 105 -7.09 17.37 3.76
N GLY A 106 -8.18 17.17 3.01
CA GLY A 106 -8.17 16.56 1.67
C GLY A 106 -7.27 17.26 0.65
N THR A 107 -7.14 18.58 0.70
CA THR A 107 -6.33 19.37 -0.24
C THR A 107 -4.83 19.09 -0.16
N PHE A 108 -4.35 18.53 0.95
CA PHE A 108 -2.95 18.16 1.14
C PHE A 108 -2.71 16.66 0.98
N ALA A 109 -3.76 15.85 0.88
CA ALA A 109 -3.68 14.40 0.84
C ALA A 109 -2.91 13.89 -0.38
N ARG A 110 -2.43 12.66 -0.31
CA ARG A 110 -1.80 11.96 -1.43
C ARG A 110 -2.60 10.71 -1.76
N SER A 111 -2.67 10.36 -3.03
CA SER A 111 -3.29 9.11 -3.46
C SER A 111 -2.29 8.21 -4.18
N VAL A 112 -2.54 6.91 -4.06
CA VAL A 112 -1.82 5.84 -4.75
C VAL A 112 -2.86 4.86 -5.30
N GLU A 113 -2.64 4.33 -6.49
CA GLU A 113 -3.46 3.29 -7.12
C GLU A 113 -2.58 2.13 -7.57
N VAL A 114 -3.13 0.92 -7.48
CA VAL A 114 -2.59 -0.26 -8.15
C VAL A 114 -3.62 -0.73 -9.17
N LEU A 115 -3.26 -0.67 -10.44
CA LEU A 115 -4.08 -1.17 -11.54
C LEU A 115 -3.98 -2.69 -11.64
N ALA A 116 -4.96 -3.34 -12.29
CA ALA A 116 -4.96 -4.80 -12.51
C ALA A 116 -3.71 -5.32 -13.24
N THR A 117 -3.06 -4.46 -14.03
CA THR A 117 -1.76 -4.73 -14.68
C THR A 117 -0.59 -4.85 -13.69
N GLY A 118 -0.83 -4.58 -12.41
CA GLY A 118 0.16 -4.44 -11.35
C GLY A 118 0.91 -3.11 -11.37
N PHE A 119 0.52 -2.17 -12.23
CA PHE A 119 1.15 -0.86 -12.28
C PHE A 119 0.77 -0.02 -11.06
N VAL A 120 1.77 0.55 -10.40
CA VAL A 120 1.60 1.39 -9.21
C VAL A 120 1.75 2.86 -9.62
N GLN A 121 0.75 3.67 -9.30
CA GLN A 121 0.72 5.09 -9.63
C GLN A 121 0.49 5.93 -8.37
N SER A 122 1.06 7.12 -8.34
CA SER A 122 0.80 8.11 -7.28
C SER A 122 0.39 9.44 -7.88
N SER A 123 -0.46 10.19 -7.18
CA SER A 123 -0.90 11.52 -7.62
C SER A 123 0.27 12.51 -7.64
N VAL A 124 0.48 13.17 -8.77
CA VAL A 124 1.44 14.28 -8.89
C VAL A 124 0.98 15.51 -8.11
N THR A 125 -0.33 15.81 -8.16
CA THR A 125 -0.94 16.95 -7.48
C THR A 125 -1.49 16.54 -6.11
N PRO A 126 -1.12 17.23 -5.02
CA PRO A 126 -1.77 17.04 -3.72
C PRO A 126 -3.30 17.24 -3.80
N GLY A 127 -4.03 16.43 -3.04
CA GLY A 127 -5.47 16.49 -2.90
C GLY A 127 -6.27 16.00 -4.10
N GLN A 128 -5.60 15.40 -5.10
CA GLN A 128 -6.26 14.77 -6.23
C GLN A 128 -6.11 13.24 -6.20
N ALA A 129 -7.18 12.56 -6.55
CA ALA A 129 -7.20 11.12 -6.81
C ALA A 129 -6.46 10.81 -8.12
N VAL A 130 -5.53 9.85 -8.07
CA VAL A 130 -4.76 9.44 -9.26
C VAL A 130 -5.62 8.67 -10.29
N TRP A 131 -6.72 8.04 -9.85
CA TRP A 131 -7.58 7.20 -10.69
C TRP A 131 -8.61 7.99 -11.53
N ASP A 132 -9.05 9.17 -11.09
CA ASP A 132 -10.10 9.94 -11.77
C ASP A 132 -9.94 11.48 -11.69
N ASN A 133 -8.86 11.97 -11.09
CA ASN A 133 -8.60 13.40 -10.83
C ASN A 133 -9.62 14.10 -9.92
N SER A 134 -10.50 13.36 -9.23
CA SER A 134 -11.43 13.92 -8.25
C SER A 134 -10.71 14.43 -7.00
N ALA A 135 -11.37 15.30 -6.25
CA ALA A 135 -10.84 15.81 -4.98
C ALA A 135 -10.84 14.71 -3.90
N LEU A 136 -9.72 14.57 -3.19
CA LEU A 136 -9.62 13.64 -2.07
C LEU A 136 -10.38 14.17 -0.86
N THR A 137 -11.17 13.29 -0.25
CA THR A 137 -11.75 13.49 1.09
C THR A 137 -10.88 12.80 2.13
N CYS A 138 -10.69 13.46 3.27
CA CYS A 138 -10.05 12.88 4.45
C CYS A 138 -11.09 12.70 5.56
N PRO A 139 -10.94 11.66 6.41
CA PRO A 139 -11.70 11.55 7.65
C PRO A 139 -11.51 12.76 8.56
#